data_AF-A0A2E9EBL4-F1
#
_entry.id   AF-A0A2E9EBL4-F1
#
_cell.length_a   1.000
_cell.length_b   1.000
_cell.length_c   1.000
_cell.angle_alpha   90.00
_cell.angle_beta   90.00
_cell.angle_gamma   90.00
#
_symmetry.space_group_name_H-M   'P 1'
#
loop_
_entity.id
_entity.type
_entity.pdbx_description
1 polymer ?
#
loop_
_entity_poly.entity_id
_entity_poly.type
_entity_poly.pdbx_seq_one_letter_code
_entity_poly.pdbx_strand_id
1 'polypeptide(L)' 'PSTLHRVKPVSGKKDRYSIALFLDPDTETLVEVIDSCTNEQRPKRFAPIRAGDYIQKRLRASHKKTLSKT' A
#
# COMPACT_ATOMS: atom_id res chain seq x y z
N PRO A 1 7.50 -9.19 1.63
CA PRO A 1 6.04 -9.42 1.76
C PRO A 1 5.38 -8.15 2.31
N SER A 2 4.17 -7.81 1.87
CA SER A 2 3.38 -6.72 2.49
C SER A 2 2.45 -7.36 3.51
N THR A 3 2.79 -7.25 4.80
CA THR A 3 2.12 -7.99 5.88
C THR A 3 0.84 -7.28 6.32
N LEU A 4 -0.28 -8.01 6.35
CA LEU A 4 -1.54 -7.51 6.91
C LEU A 4 -1.38 -7.28 8.42
N HIS A 5 -1.82 -6.10 8.89
CA HIS A 5 -1.72 -5.70 10.29
C HIS A 5 -2.95 -4.91 10.73
N ARG A 6 -3.24 -4.91 12.04
CA ARG A 6 -4.32 -4.14 12.66
C ARG A 6 -3.93 -3.67 14.05
N VAL A 7 -4.48 -2.54 14.48
CA VAL A 7 -4.40 -2.08 15.87
C VAL A 7 -5.60 -2.64 16.63
N LYS A 8 -5.36 -3.34 17.74
CA LYS A 8 -6.44 -3.75 18.64
C LYS A 8 -6.89 -2.55 19.49
N PRO A 9 -8.19 -2.39 19.74
CA PRO A 9 -8.68 -1.41 20.70
C PRO A 9 -8.00 -1.62 22.07
N VAL A 10 -7.60 -0.54 22.72
CA VAL A 10 -7.11 -0.60 24.10
C VAL A 10 -8.34 -0.61 25.02
N SER A 11 -8.46 -1.60 25.91
CA SER A 11 -9.49 -1.58 26.94
C SER A 11 -9.09 -0.61 28.06
N GLY A 12 -10.01 0.27 28.47
CA GLY A 12 -9.80 1.25 29.54
C GLY A 12 -9.71 2.71 29.04
N LYS A 13 -9.42 3.64 29.96
CA LYS A 13 -9.44 5.10 29.73
C LYS A 13 -8.07 5.70 29.35
N LYS A 14 -7.19 4.93 28.71
CA LYS A 14 -5.87 5.44 28.31
C LYS A 14 -5.85 5.84 26.85
N ASP A 15 -5.45 7.08 26.59
CA ASP A 15 -5.22 7.56 25.24
C ASP A 15 -4.06 6.81 24.58
N ARG A 16 -4.20 6.54 23.28
CA ARG A 16 -3.15 5.96 22.46
C ARG A 16 -2.77 6.93 21.36
N TYR A 17 -1.53 7.41 21.39
CA TYR A 17 -0.96 8.23 20.34
C TYR A 17 -0.04 7.38 19.45
N SER A 18 -0.13 7.57 18.14
CA SER A 18 0.79 6.97 17.17
C SER A 18 0.90 7.83 15.93
N ILE A 19 2.11 7.94 15.40
CA ILE A 19 2.39 8.63 14.14
C ILE A 19 2.93 7.59 13.17
N ALA A 20 2.27 7.44 12.02
CA ALA A 20 2.77 6.62 10.92
C ALA A 20 3.37 7.54 9.85
N LEU A 21 4.63 7.30 9.51
CA LEU A 21 5.29 7.92 8.37
C LEU A 21 5.23 6.94 7.20
N PHE A 22 4.60 7.35 6.10
CA PHE A 22 4.59 6.60 4.85
C PHE A 22 5.67 7.16 3.93
N LEU A 23 6.51 6.28 3.38
CA LEU A 23 7.58 6.63 2.46
C LEU A 23 7.24 6.02 1.09
N ASP A 24 7.19 6.88 0.09
CA ASP A 24 6.86 6.52 -1.28
C ASP A 24 7.96 7.01 -2.23
N PRO A 25 8.16 6.35 -3.39
CA PRO A 25 8.99 6.89 -4.46
C PRO A 25 8.41 8.19 -5.03
N ASP A 26 9.24 8.94 -5.77
CA ASP A 26 8.74 10.06 -6.57
C ASP A 26 7.65 9.61 -7.54
N THR A 27 6.66 10.49 -7.78
CA THR A 27 5.44 10.17 -8.56
C THR A 27 5.74 9.55 -9.93
N GLU A 28 6.78 10.07 -10.59
CA GLU A 28 7.20 9.66 -11.94
C GLU A 28 8.05 8.38 -11.95
N THR A 29 8.45 7.85 -10.79
CA THR A 29 9.26 6.64 -10.68
C THR A 29 8.54 5.46 -11.31
N LEU A 30 9.17 4.85 -12.32
CA LEU A 30 8.70 3.59 -12.89
C LEU A 30 9.07 2.44 -11.93
N VAL A 31 8.07 1.84 -11.30
CA VAL A 31 8.25 0.67 -10.44
C VAL A 31 8.13 -0.58 -11.31
N GLU A 32 9.22 -1.33 -11.41
CA GLU A 32 9.28 -2.63 -12.05
C GLU A 32 10.09 -3.64 -11.23
N VAL A 33 10.09 -4.90 -11.66
CA VAL A 33 10.84 -5.95 -10.97
C VAL A 33 12.33 -5.69 -11.15
N ILE A 34 13.04 -5.56 -10.03
CA ILE A 34 14.50 -5.45 -9.99
C ILE A 34 15.11 -6.70 -10.65
N ASP A 35 16.14 -6.52 -11.47
CA ASP A 35 16.74 -7.61 -12.26
C ASP A 35 17.22 -8.78 -11.41
N SER A 36 17.80 -8.51 -10.24
CA SER A 36 18.23 -9.55 -9.29
C SER A 36 17.09 -10.35 -8.66
N CYS A 37 15.84 -9.91 -8.81
CA CYS A 37 14.65 -10.55 -8.26
C CYS A 37 13.86 -11.39 -9.27
N THR A 38 14.36 -11.53 -10.51
CA THR A 38 13.70 -12.30 -11.59
C THR A 38 14.70 -13.19 -12.33
N ASN A 39 14.22 -14.33 -12.84
CA ASN A 39 14.95 -15.23 -13.74
C ASN A 39 13.95 -16.13 -14.49
N GLU A 40 14.43 -17.09 -15.26
CA GLU A 40 13.58 -18.02 -16.03
C GLU A 40 12.62 -18.83 -15.14
N GLN A 41 13.08 -19.26 -13.96
CA GLN A 41 12.30 -20.04 -13.01
C GLN A 41 11.35 -19.16 -12.16
N ARG A 42 11.64 -17.86 -12.08
CA ARG A 42 10.88 -16.85 -11.33
C ARG A 42 10.69 -15.60 -12.19
N PRO A 43 9.78 -15.64 -13.18
CA PRO A 43 9.58 -14.53 -14.10
C PRO A 43 8.90 -13.33 -13.43
N LYS A 44 8.99 -12.16 -14.08
CA LYS A 44 8.29 -10.94 -13.66
C LYS A 44 6.78 -11.21 -13.56
N ARG A 45 6.21 -10.99 -12.39
CA ARG A 45 4.78 -11.28 -12.09
C ARG A 45 3.83 -10.12 -12.38
N PHE A 46 4.37 -8.90 -12.45
CA PHE A 46 3.59 -7.67 -12.56
C PHE A 46 4.19 -6.80 -13.66
N ALA A 47 3.33 -6.13 -14.41
CA ALA A 47 3.75 -5.13 -15.38
C ALA A 47 4.30 -3.88 -14.65
N PRO A 48 5.25 -3.15 -15.28
CA PRO A 48 5.71 -1.86 -14.76
C PRO A 48 4.55 -0.88 -14.54
N ILE A 49 4.65 -0.05 -13.51
CA ILE A 49 3.66 0.98 -13.18
C ILE A 49 4.35 2.21 -12.57
N ARG A 50 3.87 3.43 -12.86
CA ARG A 50 4.36 4.63 -12.16
C ARG A 50 3.90 4.59 -10.70
N ALA A 51 4.78 4.96 -9.77
CA ALA A 51 4.47 4.98 -8.35
C ALA A 51 3.21 5.82 -8.05
N GLY A 52 3.12 7.00 -8.68
CA GLY A 52 1.97 7.90 -8.55
C GLY A 52 0.64 7.24 -8.93
N ASP A 53 0.59 6.57 -10.07
CA ASP A 53 -0.62 5.91 -10.57
C ASP A 53 -1.11 4.83 -9.59
N TYR A 54 -0.18 4.04 -9.06
CA TYR A 54 -0.50 3.00 -8.09
C TYR A 54 -1.03 3.60 -6.78
N ILE A 55 -0.35 4.60 -6.22
CA ILE A 55 -0.72 5.24 -4.94
C ILE A 55 -2.09 5.92 -5.07
N GLN A 56 -2.30 6.70 -6.14
CA GLN A 56 -3.58 7.37 -6.39
C GLN A 56 -4.73 6.38 -6.54
N LYS A 57 -4.51 5.26 -7.26
CA LYS A 57 -5.51 4.18 -7.36
C LYS A 57 -5.88 3.61 -5.99
N ARG A 58 -4.91 3.37 -5.11
CA ARG A 58 -5.15 2.83 -3.75
C ARG A 58 -5.87 3.83 -2.85
N LEU A 59 -5.47 5.11 -2.86
CA LEU A 59 -6.13 6.17 -2.08
C LEU A 59 -7.59 6.34 -2.51
N ARG A 60 -7.86 6.38 -3.82
CA ARG A 60 -9.23 6.47 -4.35
C ARG A 60 -10.09 5.27 -3.93
N ALA A 61 -9.53 4.06 -3.93
CA ALA A 61 -10.25 2.87 -3.48
C ALA A 61 -10.57 2.92 -1.98
N SER A 62 -9.64 3.36 -1.14
CA SER A 62 -9.83 3.46 0.31
C SER A 62 -10.82 4.56 0.72
N HIS A 63 -10.88 5.66 -0.03
CA HIS A 63 -11.74 6.81 0.28
C HIS A 63 -13.07 6.79 -0.49
N LYS A 64 -13.34 5.75 -1.29
CA LYS A 64 -14.63 5.58 -1.93
C LYS A 64 -15.68 5.47 -0.82
N LYS A 65 -16.63 6.43 -0.77
CA LYS A 65 -17.74 6.37 0.17
C LYS A 65 -18.45 5.02 0.01
N THR A 66 -18.38 4.18 1.02
CA THR A 66 -19.27 3.04 1.14
C THR A 66 -20.67 3.61 1.37
N LEU A 67 -21.54 3.56 0.36
CA LEU A 67 -22.97 3.80 0.59
C LEU A 67 -23.44 2.76 1.61
N SER A 68 -23.79 3.22 2.81
CA SER A 68 -24.50 2.40 3.78
C SER A 68 -25.80 1.97 3.11
N LYS A 69 -25.98 0.65 2.89
CA LYS A 69 -27.30 0.12 2.57
C LYS A 69 -28.19 0.41 3.78
N THR A 70 -29.25 1.19 3.55
CA THR A 70 -30.40 1.29 4.45
C THR A 70 -31.12 -0.05 4.48
#